data_AF-A0A834BLC0-F1
#
_entry.id   AF-A0A834BLC0-F1
#
_cell.length_a   1.000
_cell.length_b   1.000
_cell.length_c   1.000
_cell.angle_alpha   90.00
_cell.angle_beta   90.00
_cell.angle_gamma   90.00
#
_symmetry.space_group_name_H-M   'P 1'
#
loop_
_entity.id
_entity.type
_entity.pdbx_description
1 polymer ?
#
loop_
_entity_poly.entity_id
_entity_poly.type
_entity_poly.pdbx_seq_one_letter_code
_entity_poly.pdbx_strand_id
1 'polypeptide(L)'
;MDLLLALVLGFSLYLPAAAEFDGRWPRQIVSSVGLCRYGGRIDCCWGWARRSWGQCQPVCQPQCKHGECVGPDKCKCHPGYAGKTCNQGRGQCDTSKESEAPSTPAW
;
A
#
# COMPACT_ATOMS: atom_id res chain seq x y z
N MET A 1 18.90 50.76 1.91
CA MET A 1 18.04 49.84 1.13
C MET A 1 18.61 48.42 1.12
N ASP A 2 19.64 48.16 1.94
CA ASP A 2 20.49 46.99 1.90
C ASP A 2 20.05 45.89 2.88
N LEU A 3 19.43 46.27 4.00
CA LEU A 3 18.93 45.32 5.00
C LEU A 3 17.71 44.54 4.50
N LEU A 4 16.85 45.19 3.73
CA LEU A 4 15.70 44.57 3.06
C LEU A 4 16.16 43.59 1.98
N LEU A 5 17.20 43.94 1.21
CA LEU A 5 17.74 43.06 0.18
C LEU A 5 18.44 41.83 0.80
N ALA A 6 19.17 42.01 1.91
CA ALA A 6 19.77 40.90 2.66
C ALA A 6 18.73 39.98 3.31
N LEU A 7 17.62 40.53 3.81
CA LEU A 7 16.50 39.72 4.33
C LEU A 7 15.79 38.94 3.22
N VAL A 8 15.58 39.53 2.04
CA VAL A 8 14.94 38.86 0.88
C VAL A 8 15.85 37.76 0.30
N LEU A 9 17.15 38.01 0.16
CA LEU A 9 18.11 37.00 -0.29
C LEU A 9 18.36 35.92 0.77
N GLY A 10 18.36 36.31 2.06
CA GLY A 10 18.43 35.39 3.19
C GLY A 10 17.22 34.46 3.24
N PHE A 11 16.00 34.99 3.10
CA PHE A 11 14.76 34.19 3.05
C PHE A 11 14.71 33.25 1.84
N SER A 12 15.21 33.69 0.69
CA SER A 12 15.26 32.88 -0.53
C SER A 12 16.24 31.71 -0.44
N LEU A 13 17.30 31.84 0.37
CA LEU A 13 18.27 30.77 0.66
C LEU A 13 17.89 29.94 1.91
N TYR A 14 17.03 30.48 2.79
CA TYR A 14 16.52 29.80 3.99
C TYR A 14 15.30 28.93 3.74
N LEU A 15 14.64 29.01 2.59
CA LEU A 15 13.73 27.94 2.18
C LEU A 15 14.62 26.78 1.77
N PRO A 16 14.80 25.75 2.64
CA PRO A 16 15.48 24.57 2.19
C PRO A 16 14.62 24.02 1.06
N ALA A 17 15.24 23.31 0.13
CA ALA A 17 14.55 22.38 -0.73
C ALA A 17 13.76 21.40 0.15
N ALA A 18 12.54 21.79 0.54
CA ALA A 18 11.49 20.89 0.96
C ALA A 18 11.04 20.19 -0.32
N ALA A 19 11.95 19.40 -0.90
CA ALA A 19 11.59 18.39 -1.87
C ALA A 19 10.49 17.57 -1.18
N GLU A 20 9.29 17.67 -1.75
CA GLU A 20 8.06 17.04 -1.30
C GLU A 20 8.30 15.59 -0.85
N PHE A 21 8.57 15.37 0.43
CA PHE A 21 8.32 14.09 1.10
C PHE A 21 6.83 14.01 1.47
N ASP A 22 5.94 14.35 0.53
CA ASP A 22 4.49 14.35 0.73
C ASP A 22 3.89 12.94 0.70
N GLY A 23 4.66 11.89 1.02
CA GLY A 23 4.20 10.50 0.98
C GLY A 23 3.67 10.01 -0.39
N ARG A 24 3.64 10.88 -1.40
CA ARG A 24 3.22 10.63 -2.77
C ARG A 24 4.47 10.28 -3.54
N TRP A 25 4.79 8.99 -3.54
CA TRP A 25 5.81 8.42 -4.40
C TRP A 25 5.76 9.08 -5.79
N PRO A 26 6.88 9.63 -6.31
CA PRO A 26 6.91 10.41 -7.53
C PRO A 26 6.44 9.55 -8.69
N ARG A 27 5.15 9.67 -9.09
CA ARG A 27 4.45 8.88 -10.12
C ARG A 27 5.24 7.63 -10.51
N GLN A 28 5.49 6.76 -9.53
CA GLN A 28 6.40 5.65 -9.77
C GLN A 28 5.67 4.72 -10.70
N ILE A 29 6.38 4.33 -11.75
CA ILE A 29 5.94 3.31 -12.69
C ILE A 29 5.66 2.07 -11.84
N VAL A 30 4.41 1.91 -11.40
CA VAL A 30 3.92 0.71 -10.72
C VAL A 30 4.09 -0.38 -11.76
N SER A 31 5.22 -1.08 -11.66
CA SER A 31 5.42 -2.27 -12.44
C SER A 31 4.39 -3.28 -11.95
N SER A 32 3.73 -3.99 -12.86
CA SER A 32 2.77 -5.05 -12.54
C SER A 32 3.34 -6.18 -11.68
N VAL A 33 4.66 -6.16 -11.44
CA VAL A 33 5.43 -7.13 -10.66
C VAL A 33 5.58 -6.73 -9.18
N GLY A 34 5.05 -5.57 -8.74
CA GLY A 34 5.08 -5.17 -7.32
C GLY A 34 6.44 -4.69 -6.82
N LEU A 35 7.22 -4.03 -7.69
CA LEU A 35 8.52 -3.42 -7.38
C LEU A 35 8.37 -1.92 -7.20
N CYS A 36 8.92 -1.40 -6.10
CA CYS A 36 8.93 0.00 -5.73
C CYS A 36 10.38 0.48 -5.54
N ARG A 37 10.69 1.72 -5.92
CA ARG A 37 11.98 2.33 -5.58
C ARG A 37 11.86 2.99 -4.22
N TYR A 38 12.69 2.63 -3.26
CA TYR A 38 12.81 3.29 -1.96
C TYR A 38 14.11 4.08 -1.90
N GLY A 39 14.03 5.39 -2.18
CA GLY A 39 15.21 6.25 -2.33
C GLY A 39 16.11 5.72 -3.45
N GLY A 40 17.31 5.24 -3.10
CA GLY A 40 18.29 4.67 -4.03
C GLY A 40 18.21 3.16 -4.24
N ARG A 41 17.29 2.43 -3.59
CA ARG A 41 17.15 0.95 -3.72
C ARG A 41 15.83 0.55 -4.35
N ILE A 42 15.80 -0.59 -5.04
CA ILE A 42 14.58 -1.20 -5.58
C ILE A 42 14.23 -2.41 -4.72
N ASP A 43 13.04 -2.38 -4.13
CA ASP A 43 12.52 -3.46 -3.29
C ASP A 43 11.04 -3.74 -3.56
N CYS A 44 10.51 -4.82 -2.97
CA CYS A 44 9.09 -5.12 -3.06
C CYS A 44 8.26 -4.01 -2.44
N CYS A 45 7.16 -3.65 -3.10
CA CYS A 45 6.23 -2.65 -2.59
C CYS A 45 5.63 -3.06 -1.24
N TRP A 46 5.10 -2.10 -0.49
CA TRP A 46 4.35 -2.37 0.73
C TRP A 46 3.19 -3.34 0.45
N GLY A 47 3.07 -4.38 1.29
CA GLY A 47 2.11 -5.47 1.08
C GLY A 47 2.57 -6.52 0.05
N TRP A 48 3.85 -6.53 -0.35
CA TRP A 48 4.46 -7.59 -1.15
C TRP A 48 5.67 -8.18 -0.43
N ALA A 49 5.78 -9.51 -0.42
CA ALA A 49 6.89 -10.25 0.18
C ALA A 49 7.82 -10.81 -0.89
N ARG A 50 9.13 -10.72 -0.66
CA ARG A 50 10.15 -11.28 -1.57
C ARG A 50 10.23 -12.81 -1.38
N ARG A 51 10.00 -13.57 -2.45
CA ARG A 51 10.20 -15.03 -2.51
C ARG A 51 11.65 -15.39 -2.79
N SER A 52 11.96 -16.69 -2.70
CA SER A 52 13.28 -17.29 -2.93
C SER A 52 13.89 -17.02 -4.32
N TRP A 53 13.08 -16.67 -5.34
CA TRP A 53 13.57 -16.27 -6.67
C TRP A 53 13.67 -14.75 -6.87
N GLY A 54 13.58 -13.97 -5.79
CA GLY A 54 13.63 -12.51 -5.86
C GLY A 54 12.35 -11.86 -6.40
N GLN A 55 11.33 -12.66 -6.72
CA GLN A 55 10.01 -12.19 -7.12
C GLN A 55 9.25 -11.63 -5.91
N CYS A 56 8.60 -10.49 -6.11
CA CYS A 56 7.67 -9.94 -5.14
C CYS A 56 6.33 -10.64 -5.34
N GLN A 57 5.81 -11.26 -4.27
CA GLN A 57 4.47 -11.83 -4.27
C GLN A 57 3.58 -10.98 -3.34
N PRO A 58 2.34 -10.65 -3.74
CA PRO A 58 1.43 -9.92 -2.87
C PRO A 58 1.15 -10.72 -1.59
N VAL A 59 1.05 -9.99 -0.48
CA VAL A 59 0.71 -10.51 0.83
C VAL A 59 -0.79 -10.28 1.04
N CYS A 60 -1.52 -11.35 1.33
CA CYS A 60 -2.92 -11.31 1.68
C CYS A 60 -3.07 -11.72 3.14
N GLN A 61 -3.60 -10.84 3.99
CA GLN A 61 -3.95 -11.17 5.38
C GLN A 61 -5.42 -10.83 5.63
N PRO A 62 -6.31 -11.82 5.80
CA PRO A 62 -6.03 -13.26 5.92
C PRO A 62 -5.66 -13.91 4.57
N GLN A 63 -4.93 -15.02 4.63
CA GLN A 63 -4.51 -15.76 3.45
C GLN A 63 -5.74 -16.31 2.69
N CYS A 64 -5.77 -16.16 1.37
CA CYS A 64 -6.81 -16.71 0.51
C CYS A 64 -6.85 -18.24 0.62
N LYS A 65 -8.00 -18.83 0.96
CA LYS A 65 -8.17 -20.29 1.08
C LYS A 65 -8.34 -20.96 -0.28
N HIS A 66 -9.37 -20.55 -1.04
CA HIS A 66 -9.71 -21.10 -2.35
C HIS A 66 -9.56 -20.05 -3.44
N GLY A 67 -8.37 -19.48 -3.54
CA GLY A 67 -8.05 -18.44 -4.51
C GLY A 67 -6.59 -18.06 -4.50
N GLU A 68 -6.23 -17.18 -5.43
CA GLU A 68 -4.88 -16.66 -5.57
C GLU A 68 -4.80 -15.23 -5.07
N CYS A 69 -3.72 -14.88 -4.36
CA CYS A 69 -3.46 -13.50 -3.96
C CYS A 69 -2.97 -12.73 -5.19
N VAL A 70 -3.78 -11.79 -5.69
CA VAL A 70 -3.47 -10.99 -6.90
C VAL A 70 -3.03 -9.57 -6.56
N GLY A 71 -3.13 -9.18 -5.30
CA GLY A 71 -2.69 -7.89 -4.79
C GLY A 71 -2.74 -7.86 -3.26
N PRO A 72 -2.21 -6.80 -2.63
CA PRO A 72 -2.30 -6.64 -1.18
C PRO A 72 -3.77 -6.67 -0.76
N ASP A 73 -4.11 -7.61 0.12
CA ASP A 73 -5.46 -7.89 0.61
C ASP A 73 -6.53 -8.13 -0.48
N LYS A 74 -6.08 -8.56 -1.68
CA LYS A 74 -6.96 -8.89 -2.81
C LYS A 74 -6.78 -10.34 -3.24
N CYS A 75 -7.80 -11.14 -2.95
CA CYS A 75 -7.90 -12.52 -3.40
C CYS A 75 -8.73 -12.62 -4.69
N LYS A 76 -8.21 -13.36 -5.67
CA LYS A 76 -8.97 -13.83 -6.83
C LYS A 76 -9.48 -15.23 -6.52
N CYS A 77 -10.77 -15.33 -6.23
CA CYS A 77 -11.38 -16.61 -5.87
C CYS A 77 -11.55 -17.53 -7.08
N HIS A 78 -11.44 -18.83 -6.83
CA HIS A 78 -11.79 -19.85 -7.81
C HIS A 78 -13.30 -19.83 -8.09
N PRO A 79 -13.73 -20.27 -9.28
CA PRO A 79 -15.15 -20.34 -9.62
C PRO A 79 -15.90 -21.19 -8.57
N GLY A 80 -16.97 -20.62 -8.00
CA GLY A 80 -17.72 -21.27 -6.92
C GLY A 80 -17.34 -20.82 -5.51
N TYR A 81 -16.34 -19.94 -5.35
CA TYR A 81 -15.96 -19.34 -4.07
C TYR A 81 -16.10 -17.81 -4.08
N ALA A 82 -16.46 -17.24 -2.93
CA ALA A 82 -16.71 -15.82 -2.70
C ALA A 82 -16.22 -15.41 -1.30
N GLY A 83 -16.30 -14.10 -1.01
CA GLY A 83 -15.82 -13.51 0.24
C GLY A 83 -14.40 -12.96 0.13
N LYS A 84 -14.00 -12.13 1.11
CA LYS A 84 -12.68 -11.46 1.12
C LYS A 84 -11.49 -12.45 1.08
N THR A 85 -11.68 -13.64 1.64
CA THR A 85 -10.65 -14.69 1.76
C THR A 85 -10.96 -15.93 0.92
N CYS A 86 -11.97 -15.87 0.04
CA CYS A 86 -12.44 -17.01 -0.75
C CYS A 86 -12.80 -18.23 0.11
N ASN A 87 -13.41 -17.98 1.27
CA ASN A 87 -13.84 -19.02 2.21
C ASN A 87 -15.31 -19.41 2.05
N GLN A 88 -16.15 -18.59 1.41
CA GLN A 88 -17.57 -18.88 1.22
C GLN A 88 -17.80 -19.59 -0.11
N GLY A 89 -18.40 -20.78 -0.10
CA GLY A 89 -18.93 -21.39 -1.32
C GLY A 89 -20.10 -20.57 -1.85
N ARG A 90 -20.30 -20.52 -3.17
CA ARG A 90 -21.33 -19.73 -3.89
C ARG A 90 -22.79 -20.17 -3.63
N GLY A 91 -23.05 -20.77 -2.46
CA GLY A 91 -24.34 -21.27 -1.99
C GLY A 91 -24.67 -20.96 -0.52
N GLN A 92 -23.90 -20.10 0.15
CA GLN A 92 -24.26 -19.54 1.45
C GLN A 92 -24.52 -18.03 1.30
N CYS A 93 -25.77 -17.61 1.45
CA CYS A 93 -26.14 -16.22 1.65
C CYS A 93 -25.80 -15.82 3.11
N ASP A 94 -24.52 -15.78 3.48
CA ASP A 94 -24.12 -15.46 4.86
C ASP A 94 -23.19 -14.24 4.89
N THR A 95 -23.83 -13.08 5.11
CA THR A 95 -23.43 -12.04 6.07
C THR A 95 -21.93 -11.75 6.20
N SER A 96 -21.28 -11.23 5.14
CA SER A 96 -20.01 -10.50 5.29
C SER A 96 -20.22 -9.10 5.87
N LYS A 97 -20.87 -9.00 7.03
CA LYS A 97 -20.75 -7.85 7.94
C LYS A 97 -19.96 -8.29 9.16
N GLU A 98 -18.64 -8.36 9.01
CA GLU A 98 -17.71 -8.01 10.09
C GLU A 98 -16.30 -7.89 9.49
N SER A 99 -15.88 -6.67 9.21
CA SER A 99 -14.45 -6.36 9.17
C SER A 99 -14.13 -5.04 9.85
N GLU A 100 -15.11 -4.36 10.45
CA GLU A 100 -14.91 -3.06 11.08
C GLU A 100 -16.09 -2.77 12.03
N ALA A 101 -16.08 -3.43 13.19
CA ALA A 101 -16.50 -2.77 14.41
C ALA A 101 -15.21 -2.56 15.22
N PRO A 102 -14.75 -1.31 15.41
CA PRO A 102 -13.74 -1.02 16.41
C PRO A 102 -14.32 -1.45 17.77
N SER A 103 -13.61 -2.33 18.43
CA SER A 103 -13.75 -2.60 19.85
C SER A 103 -13.49 -1.32 20.64
N THR A 104 -14.51 -0.49 20.87
CA THR A 104 -14.46 0.57 21.88
C THR A 104 -15.27 0.13 23.11
N PRO A 105 -14.67 0.10 24.30
CA PRO A 105 -15.40 -0.21 25.52
C PRO A 105 -16.35 0.94 25.86
N ALA A 106 -17.62 0.60 26.09
CA ALA A 106 -18.61 1.50 26.66
C ALA A 106 -18.30 1.75 28.14
N TRP A 107 -17.94 2.99 28.47
CA TRP A 107 -18.08 3.60 29.79
C TRP A 107 -18.18 5.11 29.63
#